data_AF-A0A178GTJ0-F1
#
_entry.id   AF-A0A178GTJ0-F1
#
_cell.length_a   1.000
_cell.length_b   1.000
_cell.length_c   1.000
_cell.angle_alpha   90.00
_cell.angle_beta   90.00
_cell.angle_gamma   90.00
#
_symmetry.space_group_name_H-M   'P 1'
#
loop_
_entity.id
_entity.type
_entity.pdbx_description
1 polymer ?
#
loop_
_entity_poly.entity_id
_entity_poly.type
_entity_poly.pdbx_seq_one_letter_code
_entity_poly.pdbx_strand_id
1 'polypeptide(L)'
;MCLNLLICGQALRQQYAEETTEEDLKEIAEKAPIIKLAYDELDKFRWNEKDLVAYEERIMDLRKEEAILEYRLDLATEKGKKIGKEEGKIEGKIEVAKAMLANNVDINIIVECTGLSISEIKELSVNGQWRQLKDTF
;
A
#
# COMPACT_ATOMS: atom_id res chain seq x y z
N MET A 1 11.77 58.20 19.69
CA MET A 1 12.36 57.32 18.65
C MET A 1 11.39 56.26 18.11
N CYS A 2 10.52 55.65 18.93
CA CYS A 2 9.61 54.58 18.44
C CYS A 2 8.45 55.06 17.55
N LEU A 3 7.96 56.30 17.68
CA LEU A 3 6.86 56.83 16.85
C LEU A 3 7.25 56.98 15.37
N ASN A 4 8.48 57.43 15.07
CA ASN A 4 8.94 57.60 13.69
C ASN A 4 9.15 56.26 12.96
N LEU A 5 9.57 55.21 13.68
CA LEU A 5 9.71 53.86 13.13
C LEU A 5 8.33 53.22 12.83
N LEU A 6 7.32 53.50 13.66
CA LEU A 6 5.96 53.00 13.45
C LEU A 6 5.29 53.67 12.23
N ILE A 7 5.43 55.00 12.11
CA ILE A 7 4.91 55.78 10.99
C ILE A 7 5.62 55.38 9.69
N CYS A 8 6.94 55.21 9.73
CA CYS A 8 7.72 54.76 8.56
C CYS A 8 7.37 53.31 8.16
N GLY A 9 7.14 52.43 9.14
CA GLY A 9 6.69 51.06 8.90
C GLY A 9 5.25 50.95 8.36
N GLN A 10 4.36 51.87 8.74
CA GLN A 10 3.01 51.95 8.16
C GLN A 10 3.02 52.58 6.76
N ALA A 11 3.85 53.60 6.54
CA ALA A 11 4.03 54.23 5.23
C ALA A 11 4.66 53.29 4.20
N LEU A 12 5.66 52.47 4.59
CA LEU A 12 6.22 51.41 3.76
C LEU A 12 5.15 50.36 3.40
N ARG A 13 4.31 49.97 4.39
CA ARG A 13 3.23 49.01 4.14
C ARG A 13 2.19 49.55 3.15
N GLN A 14 1.88 50.85 3.19
CA GLN A 14 0.94 51.48 2.26
C GLN A 14 1.55 51.72 0.87
N GLN A 15 2.84 52.07 0.77
CA GLN A 15 3.52 52.30 -0.51
C GLN A 15 3.68 51.04 -1.36
N TYR A 16 3.93 49.88 -0.75
CA TYR A 16 4.10 48.62 -1.49
C TYR A 16 2.82 47.77 -1.58
N ALA A 17 1.82 48.00 -0.73
CA ALA A 17 0.56 47.24 -0.77
C ALA A 17 -0.37 47.62 -1.92
N GLU A 18 -0.30 48.86 -2.44
CA GLU A 18 -1.18 49.32 -3.51
C GLU A 18 -0.72 48.90 -4.92
N GLU A 19 0.53 48.48 -5.12
CA GLU A 19 1.09 48.14 -6.44
C GLU A 19 1.46 46.66 -6.63
N THR A 20 1.19 45.79 -5.65
CA THR A 20 1.46 44.35 -5.85
C THR A 20 0.31 43.73 -6.63
N THR A 21 0.53 43.43 -7.90
CA THR A 21 -0.46 42.76 -8.75
C THR A 21 -0.61 41.28 -8.35
N GLU A 22 -1.67 40.64 -8.81
CA GLU A 22 -1.87 39.19 -8.62
C GLU A 22 -0.73 38.39 -9.27
N GLU A 23 -0.18 38.89 -10.39
CA GLU A 23 1.02 38.33 -11.00
C GLU A 23 2.26 38.46 -10.12
N ASP A 24 2.49 39.62 -9.50
CA ASP A 24 3.63 39.85 -8.60
C ASP A 24 3.55 38.96 -7.35
N LEU A 25 2.34 38.80 -6.79
CA LEU A 25 2.10 37.90 -5.66
C LEU A 25 2.40 36.45 -6.01
N LYS A 26 1.97 36.00 -7.21
CA LYS A 26 2.25 34.66 -7.70
C LYS A 26 3.75 34.43 -7.91
N GLU A 27 4.46 35.42 -8.46
CA GLU A 27 5.92 35.34 -8.64
C GLU A 27 6.66 35.26 -7.30
N ILE A 28 6.21 36.02 -6.29
CA ILE A 28 6.77 35.96 -4.93
C ILE A 28 6.46 34.60 -4.27
N ALA A 29 5.25 34.09 -4.44
CA ALA A 29 4.82 32.80 -3.93
C ALA A 29 5.68 31.66 -4.51
N GLU A 30 5.92 31.67 -5.82
CA GLU A 30 6.72 30.65 -6.51
C GLU A 30 8.19 30.61 -6.05
N LYS A 31 8.74 31.73 -5.56
CA LYS A 31 10.13 31.81 -5.07
C LYS A 31 10.38 31.05 -3.77
N ALA A 32 9.34 30.73 -2.98
CA ALA A 32 9.50 30.02 -1.71
C ALA A 32 8.37 29.00 -1.46
N PRO A 33 8.68 27.70 -1.25
CA PRO A 33 7.66 26.66 -1.08
C PRO A 33 6.63 26.94 0.03
N ILE A 34 7.06 27.53 1.14
CA ILE A 34 6.19 27.87 2.28
C ILE A 34 5.24 29.02 1.92
N ILE A 35 5.72 30.02 1.17
CA ILE A 35 4.90 31.16 0.73
C ILE A 35 3.89 30.71 -0.32
N LYS A 36 4.30 29.83 -1.24
CA LYS A 36 3.39 29.19 -2.20
C LYS A 36 2.24 28.47 -1.52
N LEU A 37 2.53 27.64 -0.53
CA LEU A 37 1.50 26.89 0.19
C LEU A 37 0.50 27.84 0.87
N ALA A 38 0.98 28.92 1.50
CA ALA A 38 0.12 29.92 2.12
C ALA A 38 -0.71 30.71 1.09
N TYR A 39 -0.14 31.03 -0.08
CA TYR A 39 -0.84 31.68 -1.18
C TYR A 39 -1.95 30.78 -1.76
N ASP A 40 -1.62 29.52 -2.07
CA ASP A 40 -2.57 28.54 -2.60
C ASP A 40 -3.73 28.29 -1.61
N GLU A 41 -3.47 28.30 -0.29
CA GLU A 41 -4.52 28.19 0.73
C GLU A 41 -5.39 29.43 0.82
N LEU A 42 -4.79 30.64 0.72
CA LEU A 42 -5.53 31.90 0.73
C LEU A 42 -6.39 32.07 -0.54
N ASP A 43 -5.88 31.65 -1.70
CA ASP A 43 -6.57 31.78 -2.98
C ASP A 43 -7.88 30.96 -3.03
N LYS A 44 -7.95 29.84 -2.30
CA LYS A 44 -9.19 29.06 -2.13
C LYS A 44 -10.36 29.88 -1.58
N PHE A 45 -10.09 30.90 -0.75
CA PHE A 45 -11.15 31.78 -0.23
C PHE A 45 -11.76 32.70 -1.29
N ARG A 46 -11.08 32.89 -2.44
CA ARG A 46 -11.58 33.69 -3.57
C ARG A 46 -12.43 32.86 -4.53
N TRP A 47 -12.52 31.55 -4.34
CA TRP A 47 -13.29 30.68 -5.21
C TRP A 47 -14.79 30.88 -5.00
N ASN A 48 -15.55 30.76 -6.08
CA ASN A 48 -17.01 30.68 -5.97
C ASN A 48 -17.42 29.30 -5.40
N GLU A 49 -18.63 29.22 -4.86
CA GLU A 49 -19.15 27.99 -4.24
C GLU A 49 -19.07 26.76 -5.16
N LYS A 50 -19.29 26.95 -6.46
CA LYS A 50 -19.25 25.86 -7.44
C LYS A 50 -17.83 25.28 -7.59
N ASP A 51 -16.81 26.13 -7.65
CA ASP A 51 -15.43 25.71 -7.79
C ASP A 51 -14.92 25.06 -6.50
N LEU A 52 -15.35 25.55 -5.33
CA LEU A 52 -15.04 24.95 -4.04
C LEU A 52 -15.62 23.53 -3.92
N VAL A 53 -16.91 23.35 -4.26
CA VAL A 53 -17.57 22.03 -4.23
C VAL A 53 -16.88 21.06 -5.17
N ALA A 54 -16.54 21.48 -6.41
CA ALA A 54 -15.86 20.63 -7.37
C ALA A 54 -14.47 20.16 -6.86
N TYR A 55 -13.76 21.03 -6.14
CA TYR A 55 -12.48 20.68 -5.52
C TYR A 55 -12.67 19.69 -4.36
N GLU A 56 -13.61 19.95 -3.46
CA GLU A 56 -13.89 19.06 -2.31
C GLU A 56 -14.35 17.68 -2.77
N GLU A 57 -15.23 17.61 -3.76
CA GLU A 57 -15.67 16.36 -4.40
C GLU A 57 -14.47 15.60 -4.96
N ARG A 58 -13.57 16.29 -5.69
CA ARG A 58 -12.37 15.66 -6.23
C ARG A 58 -11.45 15.11 -5.13
N ILE A 59 -11.26 15.85 -4.03
CA ILE A 59 -10.47 15.38 -2.89
C ILE A 59 -11.15 14.18 -2.22
N MET A 60 -12.48 14.21 -2.09
CA MET A 60 -13.25 13.11 -1.53
C MET A 60 -13.11 11.84 -2.38
N ASP A 61 -13.19 11.98 -3.70
CA ASP A 61 -13.08 10.85 -4.62
C ASP A 61 -11.69 10.22 -4.61
N LEU A 62 -10.63 11.04 -4.60
CA LEU A 62 -9.25 10.55 -4.44
C LEU A 62 -9.08 9.78 -3.13
N ARG A 63 -9.64 10.28 -2.02
CA ARG A 63 -9.59 9.59 -0.73
C ARG A 63 -10.39 8.29 -0.72
N LYS A 64 -11.55 8.25 -1.40
CA LYS A 64 -12.32 7.01 -1.57
C LYS A 64 -11.54 5.99 -2.37
N GLU A 65 -10.92 6.40 -3.47
CA GLU A 65 -10.08 5.52 -4.29
C GLU A 65 -8.92 4.94 -3.49
N GLU A 66 -8.22 5.78 -2.72
CA GLU A 66 -7.15 5.35 -1.81
C GLU A 66 -7.64 4.33 -0.78
N ALA A 67 -8.76 4.61 -0.10
CA ALA A 67 -9.35 3.69 0.88
C ALA A 67 -9.80 2.36 0.25
N ILE A 68 -10.35 2.39 -0.97
CA ILE A 68 -10.73 1.17 -1.71
C ILE A 68 -9.49 0.35 -2.05
N LEU A 69 -8.40 1.00 -2.48
CA LEU A 69 -7.15 0.33 -2.82
C LEU A 69 -6.53 -0.32 -1.58
N GLU A 70 -6.44 0.41 -0.47
CA GLU A 70 -5.93 -0.10 0.81
C GLU A 70 -6.73 -1.33 1.26
N TYR A 71 -8.06 -1.23 1.29
CA TYR A 71 -8.93 -2.34 1.66
C TYR A 71 -8.74 -3.58 0.76
N ARG A 72 -8.56 -3.37 -0.56
CA ARG A 72 -8.31 -4.48 -1.50
C ARG A 72 -6.96 -5.14 -1.26
N LEU A 73 -5.93 -4.38 -0.91
CA LEU A 73 -4.60 -4.91 -0.58
C LEU A 73 -4.63 -5.71 0.72
N ASP A 74 -5.35 -5.25 1.73
CA ASP A 74 -5.53 -5.98 2.99
C ASP A 74 -6.23 -7.31 2.75
N LEU A 75 -7.35 -7.30 2.02
CA LEU A 75 -8.07 -8.52 1.66
C LEU A 75 -7.19 -9.49 0.86
N ALA A 76 -6.42 -9.00 -0.11
CA ALA A 76 -5.51 -9.83 -0.88
C ALA A 76 -4.42 -10.46 -0.01
N THR A 77 -3.86 -9.68 0.92
CA THR A 77 -2.84 -10.13 1.86
C THR A 77 -3.38 -11.18 2.81
N GLU A 78 -4.58 -10.97 3.37
CA GLU A 78 -5.23 -11.97 4.23
C GLU A 78 -5.53 -13.27 3.49
N LYS A 79 -6.06 -13.18 2.26
CA LYS A 79 -6.32 -14.35 1.41
C LYS A 79 -5.02 -15.10 1.11
N GLY A 80 -3.97 -14.39 0.72
CA GLY A 80 -2.66 -14.97 0.45
C GLY A 80 -2.07 -15.68 1.68
N LYS A 81 -2.18 -15.07 2.87
CA LYS A 81 -1.75 -15.70 4.13
C LYS A 81 -2.54 -16.96 4.47
N LYS A 82 -3.86 -16.96 4.23
CA LYS A 82 -4.71 -18.14 4.48
C LYS A 82 -4.37 -19.28 3.52
N ILE A 83 -4.31 -18.99 2.22
CA ILE A 83 -3.96 -19.97 1.18
C ILE A 83 -2.56 -20.53 1.46
N GLY A 84 -1.55 -19.69 1.65
CA GLY A 84 -0.18 -20.15 1.92
C GLY A 84 -0.05 -20.96 3.20
N LYS A 85 -0.85 -20.68 4.24
CA LYS A 85 -0.88 -21.49 5.47
C LYS A 85 -1.53 -22.85 5.26
N GLU A 86 -2.57 -22.93 4.43
CA GLU A 86 -3.24 -24.20 4.10
C GLU A 86 -2.37 -25.06 3.17
N GLU A 87 -1.85 -24.47 2.09
CA GLU A 87 -0.92 -25.12 1.17
C GLU A 87 0.33 -25.61 1.91
N GLY A 88 0.98 -24.75 2.71
CA GLY A 88 2.17 -25.14 3.47
C GLY A 88 1.93 -26.26 4.50
N LYS A 89 0.72 -26.35 5.08
CA LYS A 89 0.35 -27.48 5.94
C LYS A 89 0.22 -28.79 5.15
N ILE A 90 -0.37 -28.73 3.95
CA ILE A 90 -0.55 -29.91 3.09
C ILE A 90 0.81 -30.36 2.54
N GLU A 91 1.59 -29.43 2.01
CA GLU A 91 2.95 -29.69 1.50
C GLU A 91 3.85 -30.27 2.60
N GLY A 92 3.85 -29.68 3.80
CA GLY A 92 4.62 -30.19 4.93
C GLY A 92 4.22 -31.62 5.33
N LYS A 93 2.92 -31.96 5.32
CA LYS A 93 2.47 -33.34 5.55
C LYS A 93 2.98 -34.30 4.47
N ILE A 94 2.93 -33.88 3.20
CA ILE A 94 3.40 -34.67 2.06
C ILE A 94 4.92 -34.87 2.11
N GLU A 95 5.69 -33.84 2.45
CA GLU A 95 7.15 -33.92 2.60
C GLU A 95 7.55 -34.87 3.73
N VAL A 96 6.90 -34.75 4.89
CA VAL A 96 7.12 -35.67 6.02
C VAL A 96 6.76 -37.11 5.63
N ALA A 97 5.61 -37.33 4.95
CA ALA A 97 5.23 -38.65 4.47
C ALA A 97 6.25 -39.24 3.49
N LYS A 98 6.75 -38.45 2.53
CA LYS A 98 7.82 -38.87 1.61
C LYS A 98 9.12 -39.22 2.34
N ALA A 99 9.52 -38.42 3.31
CA ALA A 99 10.71 -38.67 4.11
C ALA A 99 10.57 -39.96 4.95
N MET A 100 9.40 -40.21 5.53
CA MET A 100 9.11 -41.44 6.27
C MET A 100 9.12 -42.67 5.36
N LEU A 101 8.52 -42.58 4.17
CA LEU A 101 8.56 -43.64 3.16
C LEU A 101 10.00 -43.96 2.72
N ALA A 102 10.84 -42.94 2.50
CA ALA A 102 12.25 -43.12 2.14
C ALA A 102 13.06 -43.83 3.25
N ASN A 103 12.63 -43.73 4.50
CA ASN A 103 13.22 -44.43 5.65
C ASN A 103 12.57 -45.80 5.94
N ASN A 104 11.74 -46.32 5.03
CA ASN A 104 11.03 -47.60 5.18
C ASN A 104 10.14 -47.69 6.43
N VAL A 105 9.57 -46.57 6.88
CA VAL A 105 8.59 -46.55 7.97
C VAL A 105 7.29 -47.22 7.49
N ASP A 106 6.64 -47.98 8.37
CA ASP A 106 5.38 -48.68 8.04
C ASP A 106 4.27 -47.69 7.65
N ILE A 107 3.49 -48.05 6.63
CA ILE A 107 2.44 -47.20 6.06
C ILE A 107 1.39 -46.83 7.11
N ASN A 108 1.04 -47.73 8.04
CA ASN A 108 0.03 -47.44 9.06
C ASN A 108 0.53 -46.38 10.05
N ILE A 109 1.82 -46.39 10.39
CA ILE A 109 2.44 -45.38 11.25
C ILE A 109 2.44 -44.02 10.54
N ILE A 110 2.69 -43.98 9.22
CA ILE A 110 2.67 -42.74 8.44
C ILE A 110 1.25 -42.15 8.39
N VAL A 111 0.22 -42.99 8.22
CA VAL A 111 -1.19 -42.58 8.28
C VAL A 111 -1.49 -41.92 9.63
N GLU A 112 -1.12 -42.57 10.74
CA GLU A 112 -1.33 -42.04 12.08
C GLU A 112 -0.61 -40.71 12.32
N CYS A 113 0.63 -40.58 11.85
CA CYS A 113 1.46 -39.39 12.11
C CYS A 113 1.08 -38.18 11.22
N THR A 114 0.67 -38.41 9.98
CA THR A 114 0.43 -37.34 8.99
C THR A 114 -1.06 -37.02 8.82
N GLY A 115 -1.93 -37.97 9.19
CA GLY A 115 -3.37 -37.91 8.95
C GLY A 115 -3.74 -38.01 7.47
N LEU A 116 -2.82 -38.47 6.62
CA LEU A 116 -3.10 -38.78 5.22
C LEU A 116 -3.74 -40.17 5.10
N SER A 117 -4.59 -40.37 4.10
CA SER A 117 -5.18 -41.66 3.78
C SER A 117 -4.14 -42.63 3.19
N ILE A 118 -4.42 -43.92 3.31
CA ILE A 118 -3.60 -44.98 2.71
C ILE A 118 -3.47 -44.80 1.19
N SER A 119 -4.53 -44.33 0.52
CA SER A 119 -4.54 -44.03 -0.91
C SER A 119 -3.56 -42.90 -1.27
N GLU A 120 -3.60 -41.78 -0.53
CA GLU A 120 -2.70 -40.65 -0.78
C GLU A 120 -1.23 -41.06 -0.57
N ILE A 121 -0.93 -41.81 0.48
CA ILE A 121 0.43 -42.31 0.73
C ILE A 121 0.90 -43.27 -0.38
N LYS A 122 0.01 -44.13 -0.89
CA LYS A 122 0.33 -45.01 -2.01
C LYS A 122 0.59 -44.23 -3.29
N GLU A 123 -0.18 -43.19 -3.59
CA GLU A 123 0.07 -42.30 -4.73
C GLU A 123 1.42 -41.57 -4.61
N LEU A 124 1.81 -41.15 -3.41
CA LEU A 124 3.13 -40.56 -3.16
C LEU A 124 4.28 -41.55 -3.44
N SER A 125 4.08 -42.83 -3.13
CA SER A 125 5.05 -43.89 -3.42
C SER A 125 5.19 -44.15 -4.93
N VAL A 126 4.08 -44.22 -5.67
CA VAL A 126 4.07 -44.43 -7.12
C VAL A 126 4.68 -43.24 -7.87
N ASN A 127 4.36 -42.00 -7.47
CA ASN A 127 4.88 -40.79 -8.09
C ASN A 127 6.39 -40.54 -7.80
N GLY A 128 6.95 -41.17 -6.76
CA GLY A 128 8.39 -41.18 -6.51
C GLY A 128 9.20 -42.03 -7.50
N GLN A 129 8.60 -43.08 -8.08
CA GLN A 129 9.27 -43.98 -9.03
C GLN A 129 9.44 -43.36 -10.43
N TRP A 130 8.52 -42.49 -10.86
CA TRP A 130 8.60 -41.81 -12.17
C TRP A 130 9.74 -40.79 -12.27
N ARG A 131 10.29 -40.33 -11.13
CA ARG A 131 11.45 -39.42 -11.10
C ARG A 131 12.78 -40.18 -11.24
N GLN A 132 12.86 -41.44 -10.79
CA GLN A 132 14.07 -42.26 -10.91
C GLN A 132 14.29 -42.82 -12.32
N LEU A 133 13.23 -42.95 -13.13
CA LEU A 133 13.33 -43.47 -14.51
C LEU A 133 13.71 -42.41 -15.56
N LYS A 134 13.57 -41.11 -15.27
CA LYS A 134 13.91 -40.02 -16.20
C LYS A 134 15.41 -39.69 -16.24
N ASP A 135 16.16 -40.10 -15.23
CA ASP A 135 17.61 -39.88 -15.13
C ASP A 135 18.41 -41.08 -15.68
N THR A 136 17.74 -42.10 -16.21
CA THR A 136 18.33 -43.34 -16.74
C THR A 136 18.22 -43.51 -18.25
N PHE A 137 17.86 -42.46 -19.00
CA PHE A 137 17.91 -42.42 -20.46
C PHE A 137 18.66 -41.17 -20.96
#